data_AF-A0A5B7CR45-F1
#
_entry.id   AF-A0A5B7CR45-F1
#
_cell.length_a   1.000
_cell.length_b   1.000
_cell.length_c   1.000
_cell.angle_alpha   90.00
_cell.angle_beta   90.00
_cell.angle_gamma   90.00
#
_symmetry.space_group_name_H-M   'P 1'
#
loop_
_entity.id
_entity.type
_entity.pdbx_description
1 polymer ?
#
loop_
_entity_poly.entity_id
_entity_poly.type
_entity_poly.pdbx_seq_one_letter_code
_entity_poly.pdbx_strand_id
1 'polypeptide(L)'
;MVETHPSTEGINSVTQVMVGWWWVLCIIITTAYRSSLISHLTVPGITRPINTFDDLLALEGWSWSAETGILNMADRDFFLGSPSPVVREVYRLMQVQGAPFLDAIKRLKQRLLESGLLAYWLSDVIKQRVRETPRNSREGQDASITQALLPSLGSGEVVLGIGHLQGVFYFLFAGFMVSVITLMCEQAFVLTSTTREVVAITKGYNGLRRACMEENQAQGGYFRRGCAGDGLEPSVFQPYPTFGECAVNLTFPAALATFNT
;
A
#
# COMPACT_ATOMS: atom_id res chain seq x y z
N MET A 1 -40.63 -37.41 -1.53
CA MET A 1 -39.80 -36.31 -2.06
C MET A 1 -38.40 -36.55 -1.54
N VAL A 2 -37.49 -36.95 -2.43
CA VAL A 2 -36.10 -37.29 -2.08
C VAL A 2 -35.29 -36.01 -2.20
N GLU A 3 -34.80 -35.50 -1.07
CA GLU A 3 -33.79 -34.45 -1.06
C GLU A 3 -32.45 -35.05 -1.52
N THR A 4 -32.06 -34.77 -2.76
CA THR A 4 -30.71 -35.02 -3.23
C THR A 4 -29.81 -33.92 -2.68
N HIS A 5 -29.01 -34.22 -1.67
CA HIS A 5 -27.84 -33.41 -1.30
C HIS A 5 -26.94 -33.25 -2.54
N PRO A 6 -26.54 -32.02 -2.92
CA PRO A 6 -25.53 -31.85 -3.96
C PRO A 6 -24.22 -32.44 -3.42
N SER A 7 -23.83 -33.59 -3.95
CA SER A 7 -22.52 -34.19 -3.71
C SER A 7 -21.47 -33.20 -4.18
N THR A 8 -20.67 -32.67 -3.24
CA THR A 8 -19.43 -31.95 -3.52
C THR A 8 -18.59 -32.78 -4.47
N GLU A 9 -18.64 -32.43 -5.75
CA GLU A 9 -17.81 -33.02 -6.80
C GLU A 9 -16.35 -32.90 -6.39
N GLY A 10 -15.61 -34.01 -6.58
CA GLY A 10 -14.28 -34.22 -6.06
C GLY A 10 -13.34 -33.06 -6.36
N ILE A 11 -13.03 -32.29 -5.33
CA ILE A 11 -11.92 -31.35 -5.37
C ILE A 11 -10.67 -32.21 -5.55
N ASN A 12 -10.05 -32.14 -6.73
CA ASN A 12 -8.86 -32.92 -7.07
C ASN A 12 -7.81 -32.80 -5.95
N SER A 13 -7.28 -33.91 -5.46
CA SER A 13 -6.30 -33.93 -4.36
C SER A 13 -5.09 -33.03 -4.64
N VAL A 14 -4.71 -32.90 -5.91
CA VAL A 14 -3.63 -32.01 -6.37
C VAL A 14 -3.99 -30.53 -6.15
N THR A 15 -5.23 -30.13 -6.41
CA THR A 15 -5.71 -28.75 -6.17
C THR A 15 -5.72 -28.44 -4.67
N GLN A 16 -6.13 -29.38 -3.83
CA GLN A 16 -6.10 -29.19 -2.37
C GLN A 16 -4.66 -29.04 -1.84
N VAL A 17 -3.72 -29.86 -2.33
CA VAL A 17 -2.30 -29.77 -1.96
C VAL A 17 -1.69 -28.46 -2.45
N MET A 18 -2.02 -28.03 -3.67
CA MET A 18 -1.55 -26.75 -4.22
C MET A 18 -2.11 -25.56 -3.42
N VAL A 19 -3.39 -25.57 -3.06
CA VAL A 19 -4.00 -24.54 -2.22
C VAL A 19 -3.37 -24.55 -0.83
N GLY A 20 -3.16 -25.72 -0.22
CA GLY A 20 -2.48 -25.84 1.07
C GLY A 20 -1.07 -25.26 1.04
N TRP A 21 -0.29 -25.55 0.00
CA TRP A 21 1.05 -24.98 -0.17
C TRP A 21 1.03 -23.47 -0.38
N TRP A 22 0.08 -22.97 -1.17
CA TRP A 22 -0.12 -21.53 -1.36
C TRP A 22 -0.44 -20.82 -0.04
N TRP A 23 -1.30 -21.41 0.79
CA TRP A 23 -1.61 -20.89 2.12
C TRP A 23 -0.37 -20.81 3.02
N VAL A 24 0.47 -21.85 3.02
CA VAL A 24 1.74 -21.85 3.77
C VAL A 24 2.66 -20.73 3.28
N LEU A 25 2.80 -20.55 1.97
CA LEU A 25 3.60 -19.48 1.38
C LEU A 25 3.06 -18.09 1.75
N CYS A 26 1.74 -17.87 1.72
CA CYS A 26 1.11 -16.63 2.17
C CYS A 26 1.40 -16.34 3.66
N ILE A 27 1.32 -17.36 4.52
CA ILE A 27 1.61 -17.21 5.95
C ILE A 27 3.08 -16.85 6.18
N ILE A 28 4.01 -17.50 5.47
CA ILE A 28 5.45 -17.23 5.58
C ILE A 28 5.75 -15.79 5.16
N ILE A 29 5.24 -15.35 4.00
CA ILE A 29 5.49 -14.00 3.48
C ILE A 29 4.90 -12.93 4.41
N THR A 30 3.66 -13.11 4.87
CA THR A 30 3.02 -12.14 5.78
C THR A 30 3.73 -12.03 7.13
N THR A 31 4.21 -13.17 7.66
CA THR A 31 4.99 -13.19 8.92
C THR A 31 6.33 -12.49 8.76
N ALA A 32 7.06 -12.77 7.66
CA ALA A 32 8.34 -12.12 7.36
C ALA A 32 8.19 -10.61 7.15
N TYR A 33 7.15 -10.18 6.41
CA TYR A 33 6.85 -8.77 6.20
C TYR A 33 6.54 -8.04 7.51
N ARG A 34 5.68 -8.63 8.36
CA ARG A 34 5.37 -8.05 9.68
C ARG A 34 6.61 -7.90 10.55
N SER A 35 7.50 -8.89 10.57
CA SER A 35 8.76 -8.84 11.32
C SER A 35 9.68 -7.73 10.84
N SER A 36 9.89 -7.64 9.52
CA SER A 36 10.73 -6.58 8.91
C SER A 36 10.15 -5.19 9.19
N LEU A 37 8.84 -5.02 9.07
CA LEU A 37 8.16 -3.76 9.37
C LEU A 37 8.40 -3.33 10.82
N ILE A 38 8.22 -4.23 11.78
CA ILE A 38 8.44 -3.94 13.20
C ILE A 38 9.90 -3.53 13.44
N SER A 39 10.88 -4.22 12.86
CA SER A 39 12.30 -3.86 12.99
C SER A 39 12.62 -2.47 12.45
N HIS A 40 11.94 -2.03 11.40
CA HIS A 40 12.11 -0.68 10.85
C HIS A 40 11.42 0.39 11.69
N LEU A 41 10.36 0.03 12.42
CA LEU A 41 9.65 0.94 13.31
C LEU A 41 10.30 1.05 14.70
N THR A 42 11.06 0.04 15.15
CA THR A 42 11.74 0.06 16.46
C THR A 42 13.05 0.85 16.48
N VAL A 43 13.67 1.09 15.33
CA VAL A 43 14.87 1.93 15.22
C VAL A 43 14.41 3.33 14.82
N PRO A 44 14.20 4.27 15.76
CA PRO A 44 14.06 5.67 15.40
C PRO A 44 15.33 6.03 14.62
N GLY A 45 15.18 6.56 13.41
CA GLY A 45 16.30 6.83 12.51
C GLY A 45 17.38 7.60 13.25
N ILE A 46 18.43 6.89 13.68
CA ILE A 46 19.55 7.48 14.39
C ILE A 46 20.18 8.42 13.37
N THR A 47 20.15 9.72 13.69
CA THR A 47 20.88 10.74 12.93
C THR A 47 22.30 10.28 12.72
N ARG A 48 22.89 10.62 11.57
CA ARG A 48 24.24 10.18 11.18
C ARG A 48 25.18 10.19 12.41
N PRO A 49 25.87 9.06 12.69
CA PRO A 49 26.78 9.03 13.82
C PRO A 49 27.85 10.10 13.61
N ILE A 50 28.09 10.89 14.66
CA ILE A 50 29.08 11.96 14.65
C ILE A 50 30.46 11.32 14.63
N ASN A 51 31.04 11.18 13.44
CA ASN A 51 32.29 10.45 13.24
C ASN A 51 33.51 11.35 13.11
N THR A 52 33.32 12.66 12.96
CA THR A 52 34.41 13.61 12.74
C THR A 52 34.23 14.87 13.59
N PHE A 53 35.33 15.56 13.87
CA PHE A 53 35.29 16.85 14.57
C PHE A 53 34.62 17.94 13.73
N ASP A 54 34.63 17.84 12.40
CA ASP A 54 33.90 18.76 11.52
C ASP A 54 32.38 18.61 11.68
N ASP A 55 31.90 17.38 11.83
CA ASP A 55 30.48 17.07 12.06
C ASP A 55 30.02 17.56 13.44
N LEU A 56 30.93 17.58 14.44
CA LEU A 56 30.71 18.19 15.75
C LEU A 56 30.55 19.72 15.67
N LEU A 57 31.35 20.39 14.83
CA LEU A 57 31.30 21.84 14.67
C LEU A 57 30.11 22.31 13.84
N ALA A 58 29.61 21.47 12.93
CA ALA A 58 28.44 21.75 12.11
C ALA A 58 27.12 21.76 12.91
N LEU A 59 27.11 21.18 14.11
CA LEU A 59 25.95 21.16 15.01
C LEU A 59 25.84 22.48 15.79
N GLU A 60 25.12 23.45 15.23
CA GLU A 60 24.81 24.69 15.92
C GLU A 60 23.86 24.44 17.11
N GLY A 61 24.23 24.91 18.31
CA GLY A 61 23.40 24.84 19.53
C GLY A 61 23.79 23.77 20.56
N TRP A 62 24.81 22.95 20.29
CA TRP A 62 25.35 22.01 21.27
C TRP A 62 26.55 22.62 22.00
N SER A 63 26.41 22.81 23.32
CA SER A 63 27.54 23.21 24.18
C SER A 63 28.12 21.97 24.85
N TRP A 64 29.38 21.66 24.54
CA TRP A 64 30.11 20.56 25.16
C TRP A 64 30.89 21.09 26.37
N SER A 65 30.82 20.39 27.49
CA SER A 65 31.55 20.76 28.71
C SER A 65 32.56 19.68 29.05
N ALA A 66 33.77 20.10 29.38
CA ALA A 66 34.79 19.22 29.95
C ALA A 66 34.85 19.44 31.47
N GLU A 67 34.95 18.34 32.21
CA GLU A 67 35.10 18.40 33.65
C GLU A 67 36.45 19.06 33.99
N THR A 68 36.38 20.11 34.81
CA THR A 68 37.52 20.95 35.24
C THR A 68 38.69 20.18 35.83
N GLY A 69 38.46 18.97 36.35
CA GLY A 69 39.50 18.13 36.94
C GLY A 69 40.18 17.18 35.96
N ILE A 70 39.60 16.97 34.77
CA ILE A 70 40.13 16.05 33.76
C ILE A 70 41.08 16.80 32.83
N LEU A 71 40.72 18.02 32.39
CA LEU A 71 41.59 18.95 31.64
C LEU A 71 42.71 19.52 32.51
N ASN A 72 43.62 18.66 32.94
CA ASN A 72 44.88 19.10 33.52
C ASN A 72 45.79 19.63 32.41
N MET A 73 46.90 20.23 32.80
CA MET A 73 47.83 20.94 31.92
C MET A 73 48.27 20.11 30.68
N ALA A 74 48.36 18.78 30.81
CA ALA A 74 48.87 17.87 29.77
C ALA A 74 47.91 17.71 28.57
N ASP A 75 46.61 17.61 28.81
CA ASP A 75 45.61 17.40 27.77
C ASP A 75 45.22 18.71 27.09
N ARG A 76 45.33 19.84 27.81
CA ARG A 76 45.27 21.18 27.20
C ARG A 76 46.36 21.39 26.15
N ASP A 77 47.60 20.98 26.46
CA ASP A 77 48.73 21.12 25.54
C ASP A 77 48.57 20.24 24.29
N PHE A 78 47.92 19.08 24.41
CA PHE A 78 47.56 18.25 23.25
C PHE A 78 46.58 18.94 22.30
N PHE A 79 45.49 19.52 22.83
CA PHE A 79 44.51 20.21 21.99
C PHE A 79 45.07 21.50 21.36
N LEU A 80 45.87 22.26 22.11
CA LEU A 80 46.50 23.49 21.62
C LEU A 80 47.66 23.22 20.65
N GLY A 81 48.41 22.14 20.86
CA GLY A 81 49.53 21.69 20.02
C GLY A 81 49.11 20.94 18.77
N SER A 82 47.82 20.60 18.63
CA SER A 82 47.32 19.91 17.45
C SER A 82 47.45 20.77 16.17
N PRO A 83 47.90 20.19 15.04
CA PRO A 83 48.09 20.91 13.78
C PRO A 83 46.77 21.22 13.05
N SER A 84 45.68 20.52 13.38
CA SER A 84 44.38 20.73 12.75
C SER A 84 43.63 21.91 13.39
N PRO A 85 43.18 22.89 12.59
CA PRO A 85 42.45 24.05 13.10
C PRO A 85 41.08 23.66 13.69
N VAL A 86 40.50 22.57 13.18
CA VAL A 86 39.21 22.01 13.62
C VAL A 86 39.25 21.59 15.09
N VAL A 87 40.30 20.89 15.51
CA VAL A 87 40.45 20.39 16.89
C VAL A 87 40.63 21.55 17.87
N ARG A 88 41.32 22.61 17.44
CA ARG A 88 41.50 23.82 18.24
C ARG A 88 40.19 24.59 18.42
N GLU A 89 39.34 24.65 17.39
CA GLU A 89 38.04 25.30 17.49
C GLU A 89 37.06 24.50 18.36
N VAL A 90 37.07 23.17 18.26
CA VAL A 90 36.31 22.31 19.18
C VAL A 90 36.72 22.57 20.63
N TYR A 91 38.03 22.68 20.90
CA TYR A 91 38.54 23.00 22.24
C TYR A 91 38.09 24.39 22.72
N ARG A 92 38.03 25.39 21.83
CA ARG A 92 37.56 26.74 22.16
C ARG A 92 36.07 26.76 22.55
N LEU A 93 35.26 25.94 21.89
CA LEU A 93 33.83 25.79 22.19
C LEU A 93 33.56 24.91 23.41
N MET A 94 34.54 24.10 23.81
CA MET A 94 34.50 23.27 25.02
C MET A 94 34.71 24.15 26.27
N GLN A 95 33.72 24.98 26.60
CA GLN A 95 33.78 25.90 27.72
C GLN A 95 33.35 25.19 29.01
N VAL A 96 34.04 25.48 30.11
CA VAL A 96 33.68 25.00 31.44
C VAL A 96 32.37 25.65 31.87
N GLN A 97 31.24 25.00 31.61
CA GLN A 97 30.00 25.36 32.26
C GLN A 97 30.04 24.76 33.68
N GLY A 98 30.24 25.63 34.67
CA GLY A 98 30.04 25.28 36.07
C GLY A 98 28.56 25.03 36.31
N ALA A 99 28.14 23.76 36.22
CA ALA A 99 26.76 23.42 36.49
C ALA A 99 26.45 23.66 37.99
N PRO A 100 25.37 24.37 38.34
CA PRO A 100 25.10 24.77 39.74
C PRO A 100 24.83 23.58 40.67
N PHE A 101 24.48 22.41 40.13
CA PHE A 101 24.27 21.17 40.90
C PHE A 101 25.53 20.33 41.11
N LEU A 102 26.64 20.67 40.43
CA LEU A 102 27.85 19.86 40.41
C LEU A 102 28.50 19.80 41.81
N ASP A 103 28.38 20.86 42.59
CA ASP A 103 28.85 20.89 43.98
C ASP A 103 28.04 19.97 44.90
N ALA A 104 26.72 19.86 44.67
CA ALA A 104 25.87 18.94 45.42
C ALA A 104 26.23 17.49 45.09
N ILE A 105 26.43 17.17 43.80
CA ILE A 105 26.85 15.85 43.36
C ILE A 105 28.24 15.50 43.87
N LYS A 106 29.20 16.43 43.82
CA LYS A 106 30.55 16.23 44.37
C LYS A 106 30.51 15.87 45.85
N ARG A 107 29.71 16.59 46.65
CA ARG A 107 29.51 16.28 48.06
C ARG A 107 28.83 14.92 48.27
N LEU A 108 27.85 14.57 47.44
CA LEU A 108 27.18 13.28 47.50
C LEU A 108 28.13 12.13 47.16
N LYS A 109 28.93 12.26 46.09
CA LYS A 109 29.97 11.32 45.69
C LYS A 109 30.98 11.13 46.80
N GLN A 110 31.45 12.22 47.40
CA GLN A 110 32.37 12.17 48.54
C GLN A 110 31.78 11.38 49.71
N ARG A 111 30.51 11.63 50.07
CA ARG A 111 29.80 10.88 51.12
C ARG A 111 29.58 9.41 50.77
N LEU A 112 29.28 9.10 49.51
CA LEU A 112 29.11 7.72 49.02
C LEU A 112 30.43 6.94 49.02
N LEU A 113 31.55 7.65 48.81
CA LEU A 113 32.89 7.09 48.89
C LEU A 113 33.29 6.84 50.35
N GLU A 114 33.12 7.85 51.21
CA GLU A 114 33.46 7.78 52.64
C GLU A 114 32.60 6.76 53.40
N SER A 115 31.35 6.56 52.98
CA SER A 115 30.47 5.51 53.55
C SER A 115 30.80 4.10 53.06
N GLY A 116 31.72 3.94 52.09
CA GLY A 116 32.05 2.64 51.49
C GLY A 116 30.95 2.04 50.61
N LEU A 117 29.81 2.73 50.45
CA LEU A 117 28.66 2.26 49.67
C LEU A 117 29.04 2.09 48.20
N LEU A 118 29.85 3.00 47.66
CA LEU A 118 30.30 2.93 46.27
C LEU A 118 31.17 1.67 46.01
N ALA A 119 32.04 1.33 46.95
CA ALA A 119 32.91 0.16 46.83
C ALA A 119 32.11 -1.15 46.93
N TYR A 120 31.14 -1.19 47.86
CA TYR A 120 30.23 -2.33 47.98
C TYR A 120 29.42 -2.54 46.70
N TRP A 121 28.77 -1.48 46.20
CA TRP A 121 27.91 -1.55 45.02
C TRP A 121 28.69 -1.91 43.75
N LEU A 122 29.89 -1.33 43.58
CA LEU A 122 30.77 -1.69 42.47
C LEU A 122 31.14 -3.19 42.52
N SER A 123 31.47 -3.70 43.70
CA SER A 123 31.79 -5.13 43.86
C SER A 123 30.59 -6.04 43.56
N ASP A 124 29.38 -5.59 43.90
CA ASP A 124 28.15 -6.35 43.71
C ASP A 124 27.76 -6.41 42.22
N VAL A 125 27.83 -5.27 41.52
CA VAL A 125 27.60 -5.20 40.07
C VAL A 125 28.63 -6.02 39.29
N ILE A 126 29.91 -6.00 39.70
CA ILE A 126 30.95 -6.83 39.08
C ILE A 126 30.66 -8.31 39.35
N LYS A 127 30.30 -8.69 40.57
CA LYS A 127 29.93 -10.08 40.90
C LYS A 127 28.71 -10.54 40.12
N GLN A 128 27.69 -9.69 39.98
CA GLN A 128 26.48 -10.01 39.23
C GLN A 128 26.78 -10.20 37.75
N ARG A 129 27.56 -9.30 37.13
CA ARG A 129 27.98 -9.44 35.73
C ARG A 129 28.86 -10.68 35.49
N VAL A 130 29.82 -10.95 36.37
CA VAL A 130 30.68 -12.15 36.29
C VAL A 130 29.87 -13.44 36.46
N ARG A 131 28.80 -13.41 37.26
CA ARG A 131 27.89 -14.56 37.46
C ARG A 131 26.95 -14.81 36.28
N GLU A 132 26.63 -13.79 35.49
CA GLU A 132 25.77 -13.89 34.31
C GLU A 132 26.53 -14.35 33.04
N THR A 133 27.82 -14.00 32.91
CA THR A 133 28.65 -14.38 31.74
C THR A 133 28.70 -15.90 31.44
N PRO A 134 28.81 -16.82 32.41
CA PRO A 134 28.84 -18.26 32.11
C PRO A 134 27.45 -18.90 31.93
N ARG A 135 26.35 -18.22 32.30
CA ARG A 135 24.99 -18.77 32.15
C ARG A 135 24.40 -18.45 30.77
N ASN A 136 24.68 -17.27 30.21
CA ASN A 136 24.20 -16.89 28.87
C ASN A 136 24.93 -17.56 27.70
N SER A 137 26.15 -18.09 27.88
CA SER A 137 26.83 -18.86 26.82
C SER A 137 26.32 -20.29 26.63
N ARG A 138 25.41 -20.79 27.49
CA ARG A 138 24.86 -22.15 27.40
C ARG A 138 23.34 -22.22 27.15
N GLU A 139 22.63 -21.09 27.17
CA GLU A 139 21.17 -21.01 27.11
C GLU A 139 20.68 -20.05 26.01
N GLY A 140 21.40 -19.99 24.88
CA GLY A 140 21.24 -18.94 23.86
C GLY A 140 21.16 -19.41 22.41
N GLN A 141 20.62 -20.61 22.15
CA GLN A 141 20.32 -21.01 20.77
C GLN A 141 18.84 -21.30 20.48
N ASP A 142 18.00 -21.60 21.48
CA ASP A 142 16.60 -21.94 21.22
C ASP A 142 15.64 -21.30 22.24
N ALA A 143 14.71 -20.48 21.75
CA ALA A 143 13.44 -20.10 22.39
C ALA A 143 13.44 -19.17 23.63
N SER A 144 13.68 -17.86 23.45
CA SER A 144 13.00 -16.79 24.25
C SER A 144 13.32 -15.32 23.88
N ILE A 145 13.82 -15.02 22.67
CA ILE A 145 14.19 -13.64 22.29
C ILE A 145 12.98 -12.71 22.09
N THR A 146 11.75 -13.22 21.94
CA THR A 146 10.59 -12.37 21.59
C THR A 146 9.85 -11.77 22.80
N GLN A 147 10.08 -12.22 24.03
CA GLN A 147 9.19 -11.85 25.17
C GLN A 147 9.90 -11.20 26.37
N ALA A 148 11.23 -11.24 26.44
CA ALA A 148 12.00 -10.70 27.58
C ALA A 148 12.65 -9.31 27.33
N LEU A 149 12.53 -8.74 26.13
CA LEU A 149 13.10 -7.42 25.78
C LEU A 149 12.12 -6.24 25.93
N LEU A 150 10.93 -6.48 26.49
CA LEU A 150 9.98 -5.42 26.85
C LEU A 150 9.78 -5.27 28.37
N PRO A 151 10.83 -4.96 29.14
CA PRO A 151 10.66 -4.14 30.32
C PRO A 151 11.34 -2.79 30.08
N SER A 152 10.56 -1.72 30.17
CA SER A 152 11.04 -0.35 30.36
C SER A 152 11.66 0.37 29.15
N LEU A 153 10.91 0.49 28.04
CA LEU A 153 11.02 1.72 27.25
C LEU A 153 10.20 2.81 27.96
N GLY A 154 10.91 3.60 28.76
CA GLY A 154 10.38 4.86 29.27
C GLY A 154 9.90 5.70 28.10
N SER A 155 8.59 5.95 28.09
CA SER A 155 7.89 7.15 27.62
C SER A 155 8.72 8.13 26.79
N GLY A 156 9.04 7.71 25.57
CA GLY A 156 9.23 8.58 24.43
C GLY A 156 8.23 8.06 23.40
N GLU A 157 6.97 8.47 23.52
CA GLU A 157 5.93 8.14 22.57
C GLU A 157 6.36 8.72 21.22
N VAL A 158 7.06 7.92 20.41
CA VAL A 158 7.32 8.24 19.01
C VAL A 158 5.97 8.09 18.33
N VAL A 159 5.20 9.17 18.34
CA VAL A 159 3.90 9.27 17.69
C VAL A 159 4.12 8.87 16.23
N LEU A 160 3.51 7.75 15.84
CA LEU A 160 3.59 7.23 14.49
C LEU A 160 2.93 8.25 13.56
N GLY A 161 3.76 9.09 12.94
CA GLY A 161 3.27 10.16 12.08
C GLY A 161 2.49 9.59 10.89
N ILE A 162 1.46 10.32 10.45
CA ILE A 162 0.64 9.99 9.28
C ILE A 162 1.50 9.77 8.01
N GLY A 163 2.70 10.36 7.95
CA GLY A 163 3.65 10.20 6.86
C GLY A 163 4.09 8.75 6.63
N HIS A 164 4.14 7.90 7.67
CA HIS A 164 4.47 6.49 7.52
C HIS A 164 3.34 5.69 6.85
N LEU A 165 2.07 6.12 6.98
CA LEU A 165 0.92 5.47 6.36
C LEU A 165 0.55 6.04 4.98
N GLN A 166 1.19 7.15 4.59
CA GLN A 166 0.91 7.88 3.37
C GLN A 166 1.06 7.02 2.10
N GLY A 167 2.04 6.11 2.08
CA GLY A 167 2.24 5.20 0.95
C GLY A 167 1.07 4.24 0.69
N VAL A 168 0.41 3.76 1.76
CA VAL A 168 -0.73 2.85 1.65
C VAL A 168 -1.93 3.57 1.02
N PHE A 169 -2.15 4.83 1.39
CA PHE A 169 -3.21 5.65 0.80
C PHE A 169 -2.96 5.91 -0.69
N TYR A 170 -1.72 6.15 -1.10
CA TYR A 170 -1.39 6.30 -2.53
C TYR A 170 -1.64 5.02 -3.32
N PHE A 171 -1.29 3.86 -2.76
CA PHE A 171 -1.53 2.58 -3.42
C PHE A 171 -3.04 2.30 -3.57
N LEU A 172 -3.83 2.60 -2.55
CA LEU A 172 -5.28 2.47 -2.58
C LEU A 172 -5.92 3.39 -3.63
N PHE A 173 -5.52 4.67 -3.65
CA PHE A 173 -6.04 5.62 -4.63
C PHE A 173 -5.65 5.26 -6.06
N ALA A 174 -4.40 4.82 -6.28
CA ALA A 174 -3.93 4.35 -7.57
C ALA A 174 -4.72 3.12 -8.04
N GLY A 175 -4.95 2.15 -7.14
CA GLY A 175 -5.78 0.97 -7.43
C GLY A 175 -7.21 1.36 -7.80
N PHE A 176 -7.83 2.26 -7.04
CA PHE A 176 -9.16 2.78 -7.35
C PHE A 176 -9.20 3.48 -8.71
N MET A 177 -8.21 4.31 -9.03
CA MET A 177 -8.12 4.97 -10.33
C MET A 177 -7.99 3.96 -11.47
N VAL A 178 -7.17 2.92 -11.33
CA VAL A 178 -7.06 1.86 -12.34
C VAL A 178 -8.41 1.14 -12.49
N SER A 179 -9.11 0.81 -11.41
CA SER A 179 -10.44 0.19 -11.48
C SER A 179 -11.46 1.08 -12.20
N VAL A 180 -11.50 2.38 -11.90
CA VAL A 180 -12.38 3.34 -12.57
C VAL A 180 -12.02 3.46 -14.05
N ILE A 181 -10.73 3.52 -14.40
CA ILE A 181 -10.29 3.57 -15.80
C ILE A 181 -10.71 2.29 -16.53
N THR A 182 -10.51 1.12 -15.95
CA THR A 182 -10.94 -0.16 -16.55
C THR A 182 -12.45 -0.16 -16.79
N LEU A 183 -13.26 0.27 -15.81
CA LEU A 183 -14.70 0.39 -15.98
C LEU A 183 -15.07 1.40 -17.06
N MET A 184 -14.46 2.59 -17.08
CA MET A 184 -14.72 3.60 -18.12
C MET A 184 -14.36 3.08 -19.51
N CYS A 185 -13.25 2.36 -19.63
CA CYS A 185 -12.83 1.71 -20.88
C CYS A 185 -13.84 0.65 -21.33
N GLU A 186 -14.32 -0.21 -20.42
CA GLU A 186 -15.35 -1.21 -20.73
C GLU A 186 -16.67 -0.54 -21.15
N GLN A 187 -17.12 0.49 -20.44
CA GLN A 187 -18.34 1.23 -20.77
C GLN A 187 -18.23 1.90 -22.15
N ALA A 188 -17.10 2.56 -22.44
CA ALA A 188 -16.85 3.16 -23.75
C ALA A 188 -16.78 2.10 -24.85
N PHE A 189 -16.14 0.95 -24.58
CA PHE A 189 -16.07 -0.15 -25.53
C PHE A 189 -17.45 -0.74 -25.82
N VAL A 190 -18.27 -0.99 -24.81
CA VAL A 190 -19.64 -1.49 -24.97
C VAL A 190 -20.50 -0.49 -25.74
N LEU A 191 -20.45 0.80 -25.39
CA LEU A 191 -21.21 1.85 -26.10
C LEU A 191 -20.79 1.98 -27.57
N THR A 192 -19.49 1.93 -27.86
CA THR A 192 -19.00 1.96 -29.25
C THR A 192 -19.36 0.69 -30.01
N SER A 193 -19.36 -0.47 -29.36
CA SER A 193 -19.80 -1.75 -29.94
C SER A 193 -21.27 -1.69 -30.33
N THR A 194 -22.15 -1.30 -29.42
CA THR A 194 -23.60 -1.18 -29.69
C THR A 194 -23.90 -0.11 -30.74
N THR A 195 -23.20 1.03 -30.72
CA THR A 195 -23.39 2.10 -31.73
C THR A 195 -22.98 1.62 -33.13
N ARG A 196 -21.90 0.85 -33.24
CA ARG A 196 -21.45 0.28 -34.53
C ARG A 196 -22.50 -0.67 -35.12
N GLU A 197 -23.10 -1.52 -34.30
CA GLU A 197 -24.15 -2.44 -34.75
C GLU A 197 -25.41 -1.69 -35.21
N VAL A 198 -25.87 -0.69 -34.45
CA VAL A 198 -27.05 0.11 -34.83
C VAL A 198 -26.82 0.90 -36.13
N VAL A 199 -25.63 1.47 -36.32
CA VAL A 199 -25.28 2.19 -37.55
C VAL A 199 -25.23 1.25 -38.76
N ALA A 200 -24.74 0.01 -38.60
CA ALA A 200 -24.74 -0.99 -39.66
C ALA A 200 -26.17 -1.37 -40.07
N ILE A 201 -27.06 -1.61 -39.10
CA ILE A 201 -28.48 -1.93 -39.35
C ILE A 201 -29.18 -0.75 -40.04
N THR A 202 -28.93 0.48 -39.58
CA THR A 202 -29.55 1.70 -40.14
C THR A 202 -29.11 1.97 -41.58
N LYS A 203 -27.83 1.71 -41.91
CA LYS A 203 -27.35 1.78 -43.30
C LYS A 203 -27.99 0.72 -44.18
N GLY A 204 -28.15 -0.51 -43.68
CA GLY A 204 -28.85 -1.60 -44.38
C GLY A 204 -30.31 -1.25 -44.70
N TYR A 205 -31.05 -0.74 -43.72
CA TYR A 205 -32.46 -0.35 -43.90
C TYR A 205 -32.63 0.80 -44.91
N ASN A 206 -31.77 1.83 -44.84
CA ASN A 206 -31.79 2.94 -45.80
C ASN A 206 -31.40 2.49 -47.22
N GLY A 207 -30.53 1.50 -47.36
CA GLY A 207 -30.21 0.89 -48.67
C GLY A 207 -31.41 0.18 -49.28
N LEU A 208 -32.09 -0.68 -48.50
CA LEU A 208 -33.31 -1.38 -48.94
C LEU A 208 -34.42 -0.39 -49.31
N ARG A 209 -34.60 0.66 -48.51
CA ARG A 209 -35.60 1.71 -48.79
C ARG A 209 -35.35 2.42 -50.11
N ARG A 210 -34.08 2.68 -50.47
CA ARG A 210 -33.72 3.29 -51.75
C ARG A 210 -33.99 2.34 -52.91
N ALA A 211 -33.64 1.06 -52.79
CA ALA A 211 -33.93 0.05 -53.81
C ALA A 211 -35.44 -0.06 -54.09
N CYS A 212 -36.26 -0.05 -53.04
CA CYS A 212 -37.72 -0.10 -53.19
C CYS A 212 -38.32 1.20 -53.81
N MET A 213 -37.72 2.37 -53.54
CA MET A 213 -38.13 3.63 -54.17
C MET A 213 -37.73 3.69 -55.65
N GLU A 214 -36.56 3.18 -56.03
CA GLU A 214 -36.13 3.10 -57.44
C GLU A 214 -37.00 2.14 -58.24
N GLU A 215 -37.39 0.99 -57.68
CA GLU A 215 -38.28 0.05 -58.35
C GLU A 215 -39.69 0.64 -58.57
N ASN A 216 -40.25 1.34 -57.58
CA ASN A 216 -41.52 2.04 -57.74
C ASN A 216 -41.44 3.18 -58.78
N GLN A 217 -40.30 3.86 -58.89
CA GLN A 217 -40.12 4.91 -59.89
C GLN A 217 -39.92 4.33 -61.31
N ALA A 218 -39.28 3.17 -61.44
CA ALA A 218 -39.21 2.43 -62.69
C ALA A 218 -40.58 1.87 -63.15
N GLN A 219 -41.44 1.48 -62.20
CA GLN A 219 -42.79 0.97 -62.49
C GLN A 219 -43.85 2.09 -62.68
N GLY A 220 -43.56 3.32 -62.26
CA GLY A 220 -44.41 4.51 -62.46
C GLY A 220 -44.60 4.95 -63.92
N GLY A 221 -43.97 4.28 -64.89
CA GLY A 221 -44.14 4.54 -66.33
C GLY A 221 -45.03 3.55 -67.08
N TYR A 222 -45.42 2.42 -66.49
CA TYR A 222 -46.12 1.35 -67.23
C TYR A 222 -47.35 0.74 -66.54
N PHE A 223 -47.88 1.34 -65.48
CA PHE A 223 -49.20 0.92 -64.95
C PHE A 223 -50.36 1.69 -65.60
N ARG A 224 -50.48 1.54 -66.94
CA ARG A 224 -51.69 1.94 -67.68
C ARG A 224 -51.94 1.00 -68.86
N ARG A 225 -52.30 -0.25 -68.57
CA ARG A 225 -52.96 -1.24 -69.46
C ARG A 225 -53.09 -2.54 -68.66
N GLY A 226 -54.22 -3.18 -68.44
CA GLY A 226 -55.62 -2.93 -68.74
C GLY A 226 -56.36 -4.10 -68.09
N CYS A 227 -57.43 -3.83 -67.36
CA CYS A 227 -58.36 -4.87 -66.92
C CYS A 227 -59.73 -4.47 -67.48
N ALA A 228 -59.97 -4.90 -68.72
CA ALA A 228 -61.27 -4.88 -69.36
C ALA A 228 -61.47 -6.25 -70.04
N GLY A 229 -62.53 -6.95 -69.64
CA GLY A 229 -63.01 -8.23 -70.22
C GLY A 229 -62.15 -9.44 -69.82
N ASP A 230 -62.68 -10.58 -69.38
CA ASP A 230 -64.02 -11.13 -69.55
C ASP A 230 -64.40 -12.01 -68.35
N GLY A 231 -65.72 -12.12 -68.14
CA GLY A 231 -66.32 -12.75 -66.98
C GLY A 231 -66.09 -14.25 -66.89
N LEU A 232 -65.95 -14.71 -65.64
CA LEU A 232 -66.31 -16.05 -65.19
C LEU A 232 -66.66 -15.98 -63.69
N GLU A 233 -67.92 -16.35 -63.45
CA GLU A 233 -68.64 -16.76 -62.23
C GLU A 233 -68.32 -16.20 -60.81
N PRO A 234 -69.38 -15.93 -60.01
CA PRO A 234 -69.25 -15.56 -58.62
C PRO A 234 -69.18 -16.82 -57.74
N SER A 235 -68.00 -17.15 -57.21
CA SER A 235 -67.93 -18.09 -56.09
C SER A 235 -66.81 -17.74 -55.11
N VAL A 236 -67.21 -17.73 -53.84
CA VAL A 236 -66.39 -17.73 -52.62
C VAL A 236 -65.66 -16.41 -52.29
N PHE A 237 -66.38 -15.63 -51.49
CA PHE A 237 -65.87 -14.58 -50.61
C PHE A 237 -64.83 -15.18 -49.65
N GLN A 238 -63.53 -15.07 -49.98
CA GLN A 238 -62.45 -15.17 -48.99
C GLN A 238 -61.96 -13.74 -48.67
N PRO A 239 -61.89 -13.35 -47.39
CA PRO A 239 -61.38 -12.05 -47.01
C PRO A 239 -59.88 -11.95 -47.34
N TYR A 240 -59.52 -10.83 -47.97
CA TYR A 240 -58.18 -10.36 -48.24
C TYR A 240 -57.18 -10.68 -47.12
N PRO A 241 -55.95 -11.13 -47.42
CA PRO A 241 -54.85 -10.93 -46.47
C PRO A 241 -54.65 -9.42 -46.37
N THR A 242 -54.91 -8.91 -45.16
CA THR A 242 -54.62 -7.56 -44.74
C THR A 242 -53.19 -7.19 -45.13
N PHE A 243 -53.07 -5.99 -45.69
CA PHE A 243 -51.85 -5.19 -45.79
C PHE A 243 -51.17 -5.12 -44.40
N GLY A 244 -50.35 -6.12 -44.06
CA GLY A 244 -50.03 -6.37 -42.66
C GLY A 244 -48.85 -7.31 -42.42
N GLU A 245 -47.91 -7.44 -43.35
CA GLU A 245 -46.67 -8.20 -43.12
C GLU A 245 -45.43 -7.52 -43.72
N CYS A 246 -45.35 -6.20 -43.54
CA CYS A 246 -44.06 -5.50 -43.42
C CYS A 246 -43.88 -4.98 -41.99
N ALA A 247 -44.35 -5.75 -41.00
CA ALA A 247 -43.79 -5.67 -39.66
C ALA A 247 -42.41 -6.32 -39.73
N VAL A 248 -41.39 -5.54 -40.11
CA VAL A 248 -40.03 -5.83 -39.66
C VAL A 248 -40.15 -5.91 -38.15
N ASN A 249 -40.06 -7.13 -37.60
CA ASN A 249 -39.80 -7.37 -36.19
C ASN A 249 -38.44 -6.75 -35.85
N LEU A 250 -38.41 -5.42 -35.73
CA LEU A 250 -37.40 -4.69 -35.00
C LEU A 250 -37.79 -4.84 -33.54
N THR A 251 -37.47 -6.01 -32.98
CA THR A 251 -37.33 -6.17 -31.54
C THR A 251 -36.22 -5.21 -31.11
N PHE A 252 -36.61 -3.99 -30.76
CA PHE A 252 -35.76 -3.05 -30.05
C PHE A 252 -35.26 -3.77 -28.79
N PRO A 253 -33.95 -3.94 -28.58
CA PRO A 253 -33.47 -4.43 -27.29
C PRO A 253 -33.86 -3.38 -26.24
N ALA A 254 -34.69 -3.81 -25.29
CA ALA A 254 -35.11 -3.06 -24.11
C ALA A 254 -33.95 -2.81 -23.11
N ALA A 255 -32.76 -2.45 -23.61
CA ALA A 255 -31.55 -2.29 -22.82
C ALA A 255 -31.34 -0.85 -22.30
N LEU A 256 -32.30 0.07 -22.49
CA LEU A 256 -32.19 1.47 -22.06
C LEU A 256 -33.15 1.87 -20.92
N ALA A 257 -33.85 0.92 -20.30
CA ALA A 257 -34.84 1.24 -19.25
C ALA A 257 -34.37 1.08 -17.80
N THR A 258 -33.12 0.65 -17.53
CA THR A 258 -32.64 0.37 -16.15
C THR A 258 -31.47 1.25 -15.69
N PHE A 259 -31.31 2.45 -16.25
CA PHE A 259 -30.34 3.43 -15.76
C PHE A 259 -31.03 4.65 -15.14
N ASN A 260 -31.94 4.42 -14.18
CA ASN A 260 -32.37 5.46 -13.25
C ASN A 260 -32.99 4.86 -11.97
N THR A 261 -32.16 4.33 -11.08
CA THR A 261 -32.34 4.30 -9.61
C THR A 261 -30.99 4.05 -8.97
#